data_AF-A0A271J4P0-F1
#
_entry.id   AF-A0A271J4P0-F1
#
_cell.length_a   1.000
_cell.length_b   1.000
_cell.length_c   1.000
_cell.angle_alpha   90.00
_cell.angle_beta   90.00
_cell.angle_gamma   90.00
#
_symmetry.space_group_name_H-M   'P 1'
#
loop_
_entity.id
_entity.type
_entity.pdbx_description
1 polymer ?
#
loop_
_entity_poly.entity_id
_entity_poly.type
_entity_poly.pdbx_seq_one_letter_code
_entity_poly.pdbx_strand_id
1 'polypeptide(L)'
;MRPFLLALAVLTAAPAFAQGPQYRARAGTFALTDCRIETVTRGVIERGTVVIEDGRITGVGDAAVPAGATQVACGGGTVYPGMIDAGTRLGLQEIGSQEETQDYDEVGDVTPQMKALTAINVSSVHIPITRVSGVTTTLSVPQGALMPGTAALVNLHGYTPEQMATGFEAVVLNFPMSGRRGRFDRREQEAIDKAAKEAVEKLDEVWEQAVLYARIDSARIAGTPDASMAYQPEFAALLPVVRGTMPLLVEANAATDIVKALEWLEDKDVRAILTGVAEGWRVADRIAEAGLPVIAGPVLGLPTRASDRYDRTYQNAALLAQAGVTVALRTDDGMQNYRNLPFHAGFAVAYGEELSFDRQAALEAITITPARIFGVDDDLGSVEVGKSATLFVADGDPFEPATQVTALFIDGYQIPLVSRQSELYEEYLQRVPGLRTVGEAE
;
A
#
# COMPACT_ATOMS: atom_id res chain seq x y z
N MET A 1 -26.39 -15.04 79.16
CA MET A 1 -25.29 -14.27 78.55
C MET A 1 -24.65 -15.10 77.44
N ARG A 2 -24.88 -14.75 76.18
CA ARG A 2 -24.24 -15.34 74.99
C ARG A 2 -23.74 -14.16 74.14
N PRO A 3 -22.43 -14.01 73.88
CA PRO A 3 -21.98 -13.07 72.88
C PRO A 3 -21.87 -13.76 71.51
N PHE A 4 -22.28 -12.98 70.51
CA PHE A 4 -22.33 -13.27 69.09
C PHE A 4 -20.94 -13.41 68.47
N LEU A 5 -20.80 -14.38 67.56
CA LEU A 5 -19.75 -14.43 66.54
C LEU A 5 -20.16 -13.51 65.38
N LEU A 6 -19.43 -12.42 65.15
CA LEU A 6 -19.52 -11.61 63.93
C LEU A 6 -18.49 -12.14 62.92
N ALA A 7 -18.96 -12.72 61.83
CA ALA A 7 -18.14 -13.03 60.66
C ALA A 7 -18.05 -11.77 59.78
N LEU A 8 -16.83 -11.27 59.59
CA LEU A 8 -16.53 -10.14 58.70
C LEU A 8 -16.32 -10.67 57.28
N ALA A 9 -17.32 -10.51 56.41
CA ALA A 9 -17.20 -10.79 54.99
C ALA A 9 -16.41 -9.65 54.32
N VAL A 10 -15.18 -9.94 53.88
CA VAL A 10 -14.40 -9.04 53.02
C VAL A 10 -14.96 -9.17 51.61
N LEU A 11 -15.71 -8.16 51.18
CA LEU A 11 -16.18 -8.02 49.80
C LEU A 11 -15.02 -7.48 48.95
N THR A 12 -14.27 -8.36 48.28
CA THR A 12 -13.34 -7.95 47.23
C THR A 12 -14.13 -7.63 45.98
N ALA A 13 -14.55 -6.37 45.82
CA ALA A 13 -15.05 -5.87 44.56
C ALA A 13 -13.86 -5.66 43.60
N ALA A 14 -13.52 -6.70 42.84
CA ALA A 14 -12.72 -6.52 41.64
C ALA A 14 -13.62 -5.86 40.58
N PRO A 15 -13.28 -4.67 40.05
CA PRO A 15 -13.94 -4.21 38.85
C PRO A 15 -13.38 -5.06 37.70
N ALA A 16 -14.08 -6.14 37.38
CA ALA A 16 -13.98 -6.73 36.06
C ALA A 16 -14.60 -5.71 35.09
N PHE A 17 -13.78 -4.76 34.64
CA PHE A 17 -14.12 -4.00 33.45
C PHE A 17 -14.16 -5.00 32.30
N ALA A 18 -15.34 -5.48 31.96
CA ALA A 18 -15.65 -5.88 30.61
C ALA A 18 -15.54 -4.62 29.75
N GLN A 19 -14.31 -4.23 29.40
CA GLN A 19 -14.11 -3.22 28.37
C GLN A 19 -14.51 -3.90 27.07
N GLY A 20 -15.68 -3.53 26.55
CA GLY A 20 -16.02 -3.82 25.16
C GLY A 20 -14.88 -3.36 24.24
N PRO A 21 -14.84 -3.83 22.99
CA PRO A 21 -13.75 -3.53 22.09
C PRO A 21 -13.51 -2.02 22.03
N GLN A 22 -12.25 -1.59 22.19
CA GLN A 22 -11.95 -0.17 22.07
C GLN A 22 -12.02 0.18 20.58
N TYR A 23 -13.00 0.99 20.17
CA TYR A 23 -13.19 1.33 18.76
C TYR A 23 -12.50 2.63 18.33
N ARG A 24 -11.90 3.36 19.27
CA ARG A 24 -11.31 4.67 19.01
C ARG A 24 -9.79 4.61 19.10
N ALA A 25 -9.14 5.15 18.07
CA ALA A 25 -7.71 5.40 18.10
C ALA A 25 -7.36 6.39 19.22
N ARG A 26 -6.18 6.23 19.83
CA ARG A 26 -5.72 7.05 20.95
C ARG A 26 -4.40 7.72 20.62
N ALA A 27 -4.35 9.04 20.76
CA ALA A 27 -3.11 9.79 20.76
C ALA A 27 -2.56 9.90 22.20
N GLY A 28 -1.26 10.09 22.31
CA GLY A 28 -0.56 10.30 23.57
C GLY A 28 0.92 9.94 23.48
N THR A 29 1.60 9.99 24.61
CA THR A 29 2.97 9.48 24.74
C THR A 29 2.93 7.99 25.01
N PHE A 30 3.61 7.19 24.19
CA PHE A 30 3.70 5.75 24.34
C PHE A 30 5.16 5.30 24.47
N ALA A 31 5.38 4.22 25.19
CA ALA A 31 6.66 3.53 25.22
C ALA A 31 6.43 2.04 24.96
N LEU A 32 6.89 1.55 23.81
CA LEU A 32 6.90 0.13 23.49
C LEU A 32 8.15 -0.48 24.11
N THR A 33 8.00 -1.26 25.17
CA THR A 33 9.12 -1.73 26.01
C THR A 33 9.38 -3.22 25.84
N ASP A 34 10.64 -3.62 26.00
CA ASP A 34 11.10 -5.02 25.91
C ASP A 34 10.79 -5.66 24.55
N CYS A 35 11.09 -4.92 23.49
CA CYS A 35 10.83 -5.30 22.10
C CYS A 35 12.13 -5.68 21.40
N ARG A 36 12.08 -6.68 20.51
CA ARG A 36 13.00 -6.74 19.38
C ARG A 36 12.58 -5.66 18.37
N ILE A 37 13.49 -4.96 17.72
CA ILE A 37 13.16 -3.83 16.83
C ILE A 37 13.82 -4.04 15.48
N GLU A 38 12.99 -4.23 14.46
CA GLU A 38 13.37 -4.32 13.06
C GLU A 38 13.36 -2.92 12.48
N THR A 39 14.52 -2.25 12.48
CA THR A 39 14.59 -0.88 11.96
C THR A 39 14.50 -0.83 10.43
N VAL A 40 14.71 -1.96 9.75
CA VAL A 40 14.90 -2.10 8.30
C VAL A 40 16.19 -1.47 7.79
N THR A 41 16.48 -0.20 8.11
CA THR A 41 17.62 0.55 7.55
C THR A 41 18.90 0.49 8.38
N ARG A 42 18.79 0.24 9.68
CA ARG A 42 19.92 0.26 10.65
C ARG A 42 20.11 -1.07 11.38
N GLY A 43 19.60 -2.15 10.78
CA GLY A 43 19.66 -3.50 11.35
C GLY A 43 18.66 -3.75 12.48
N VAL A 44 18.93 -4.79 13.25
CA VAL A 44 18.04 -5.29 14.30
C VAL A 44 18.57 -4.90 15.67
N ILE A 45 17.69 -4.40 16.53
CA ILE A 45 17.97 -4.24 17.96
C ILE A 45 17.26 -5.36 18.69
N GLU A 46 18.02 -6.29 19.28
CA GLU A 46 17.45 -7.51 19.88
C GLU A 46 16.57 -7.25 21.09
N ARG A 47 16.84 -6.17 21.83
CA ARG A 47 16.05 -5.77 23.00
C ARG A 47 16.15 -4.26 23.20
N GLY A 48 15.02 -3.57 23.14
CA GLY A 48 14.98 -2.12 23.33
C GLY A 48 13.58 -1.56 23.57
N THR A 49 13.54 -0.24 23.61
CA THR A 49 12.34 0.57 23.76
C THR A 49 12.16 1.47 22.55
N VAL A 50 10.93 1.60 22.05
CA VAL A 50 10.54 2.64 21.10
C VAL A 50 9.66 3.65 21.84
N VAL A 51 10.00 4.93 21.76
CA VAL A 51 9.23 6.03 22.38
C VAL A 51 8.50 6.80 21.30
N ILE A 52 7.21 7.02 21.51
CA ILE A 52 6.32 7.78 20.63
C ILE A 52 5.83 9.02 21.37
N GLU A 53 6.07 10.20 20.81
CA GLU A 53 5.58 11.49 21.31
C GLU A 53 5.11 12.34 20.12
N ASP A 54 3.97 13.01 20.28
CA ASP A 54 3.39 13.93 19.27
C ASP A 54 3.35 13.35 17.84
N GLY A 55 2.97 12.07 17.71
CA GLY A 55 2.85 11.40 16.42
C GLY A 55 4.16 10.86 15.85
N ARG A 56 5.31 11.10 16.51
CA ARG A 56 6.65 10.76 16.00
C ARG A 56 7.40 9.82 16.91
N ILE A 57 8.38 9.13 16.34
CA ILE A 57 9.34 8.30 17.06
C ILE A 57 10.41 9.23 17.66
N THR A 58 10.49 9.33 18.98
CA THR A 58 11.48 10.18 19.69
C THR A 58 12.64 9.40 20.30
N GLY A 59 12.51 8.08 20.42
CA GLY A 59 13.56 7.20 20.93
C GLY A 59 13.46 5.78 20.38
N VAL A 60 14.62 5.14 20.15
CA VAL A 60 14.74 3.75 19.66
C VAL A 60 15.95 3.09 20.33
N GLY A 61 15.80 1.88 20.85
CA GLY A 61 16.88 1.12 21.49
C GLY A 61 16.95 1.37 22.99
N ASP A 62 18.06 1.91 23.50
CA ASP A 62 18.27 2.21 24.93
C ASP A 62 17.49 3.45 25.42
N ALA A 63 16.37 3.77 24.77
CA ALA A 63 15.57 4.94 25.09
C ALA A 63 14.91 4.81 26.48
N ALA A 64 15.01 5.88 27.27
CA ALA A 64 14.34 5.96 28.57
C ALA A 64 12.84 6.14 28.38
N VAL A 65 12.04 5.48 29.22
CA VAL A 65 10.58 5.63 29.23
C VAL A 65 10.22 7.01 29.81
N PRO A 66 9.56 7.90 29.06
CA PRO A 66 9.16 9.21 29.57
C PRO A 66 8.15 9.11 30.72
N ALA A 67 8.18 10.08 31.63
CA ALA A 67 7.21 10.14 32.72
C ALA A 67 5.79 10.33 32.17
N GLY A 68 4.86 9.48 32.60
CA GLY A 68 3.47 9.53 32.14
C GLY A 68 3.22 8.83 30.79
N ALA A 69 4.24 8.24 30.16
CA ALA A 69 4.07 7.42 28.96
C ALA A 69 3.18 6.20 29.24
N THR A 70 2.27 5.91 28.33
CA THR A 70 1.53 4.64 28.32
C THR A 70 2.48 3.55 27.86
N GLN A 71 2.82 2.63 28.76
CA GLN A 71 3.70 1.50 28.42
C GLN A 71 2.91 0.42 27.68
N VAL A 72 3.45 -0.02 26.55
CA VAL A 72 2.97 -1.15 25.77
C VAL A 72 4.07 -2.20 25.78
N ALA A 73 3.93 -3.24 26.60
CA ALA A 73 4.92 -4.30 26.67
C ALA A 73 4.85 -5.16 25.39
N CYS A 74 5.96 -5.32 24.68
CA CYS A 74 6.02 -6.18 23.50
C CYS A 74 6.02 -7.68 23.85
N GLY A 75 6.37 -8.04 25.09
CA GLY A 75 6.36 -9.43 25.55
C GLY A 75 7.34 -10.34 24.80
N GLY A 76 8.45 -9.79 24.30
CA GLY A 76 9.38 -10.50 23.41
C GLY A 76 8.99 -10.45 21.92
N GLY A 77 7.87 -9.80 21.58
CA GLY A 77 7.50 -9.49 20.21
C GLY A 77 8.44 -8.50 19.53
N THR A 78 8.27 -8.37 18.22
CA THR A 78 9.09 -7.52 17.36
C THR A 78 8.32 -6.30 16.87
N VAL A 79 8.92 -5.12 16.97
CA VAL A 79 8.45 -3.88 16.35
C VAL A 79 8.94 -3.82 14.91
N TYR A 80 8.04 -3.58 13.97
CA TYR A 80 8.30 -3.38 12.56
C TYR A 80 7.77 -2.00 12.12
N PRO A 81 8.37 -1.34 11.12
CA PRO A 81 7.72 -0.20 10.49
C PRO A 81 6.44 -0.68 9.79
N GLY A 82 5.47 0.22 9.67
CA GLY A 82 4.25 -0.07 8.94
C GLY A 82 4.54 -0.43 7.48
N MET A 83 3.90 -1.49 6.99
CA MET A 83 4.10 -1.95 5.61
C MET A 83 3.33 -1.05 4.64
N ILE A 84 3.92 -0.82 3.48
CA ILE A 84 3.41 0.05 2.42
C ILE A 84 3.05 -0.81 1.21
N ASP A 85 1.75 -0.91 0.89
CA ASP A 85 1.30 -1.54 -0.34
C ASP A 85 1.41 -0.55 -1.51
N ALA A 86 2.31 -0.81 -2.45
CA ALA A 86 2.65 0.13 -3.50
C ALA A 86 1.64 0.19 -4.66
N GLY A 87 0.53 -0.57 -4.61
CA GLY A 87 -0.53 -0.46 -5.61
C GLY A 87 -1.77 -1.30 -5.32
N THR A 88 -2.88 -0.64 -5.03
CA THR A 88 -4.16 -1.27 -4.66
C THR A 88 -5.36 -0.50 -5.24
N ARG A 89 -6.56 -1.07 -5.11
CA ARG A 89 -7.84 -0.36 -5.26
C ARG A 89 -8.47 -0.03 -3.90
N LEU A 90 -7.70 -0.09 -2.81
CA LEU A 90 -8.23 0.10 -1.46
C LEU A 90 -8.82 1.51 -1.33
N GLY A 91 -10.06 1.57 -0.81
CA GLY A 91 -10.82 2.81 -0.67
C GLY A 91 -11.54 3.24 -1.95
N LEU A 92 -11.18 2.73 -3.13
CA LEU A 92 -11.88 2.98 -4.39
C LEU A 92 -12.86 1.86 -4.76
N GLN A 93 -12.84 0.76 -4.02
CA GLN A 93 -13.73 -0.39 -4.24
C GLN A 93 -14.21 -0.94 -2.91
N GLU A 94 -15.53 -1.04 -2.73
CA GLU A 94 -16.14 -1.70 -1.56
C GLU A 94 -16.60 -3.12 -1.89
N ILE A 95 -17.51 -3.27 -2.85
CA ILE A 95 -18.09 -4.56 -3.23
C ILE A 95 -17.92 -4.76 -4.73
N GLY A 96 -17.00 -5.63 -5.14
CA GLY A 96 -16.67 -5.80 -6.56
C GLY A 96 -17.81 -6.32 -7.46
N SER A 97 -18.91 -6.82 -6.89
CA SER A 97 -20.10 -7.20 -7.66
C SER A 97 -21.12 -6.07 -7.84
N GLN A 98 -20.94 -4.92 -7.17
CA GLN A 98 -21.85 -3.78 -7.19
C GLN A 98 -21.15 -2.58 -7.83
N GLU A 99 -21.66 -2.13 -8.97
CA GLU A 99 -21.08 -1.03 -9.75
C GLU A 99 -21.08 0.28 -8.96
N GLU A 100 -22.12 0.54 -8.16
CA GLU A 100 -22.27 1.76 -7.34
C GLU A 100 -21.26 1.87 -6.20
N THR A 101 -20.38 0.88 -6.05
CA THR A 101 -19.34 0.84 -5.02
C THR A 101 -17.93 0.76 -5.61
N GLN A 102 -17.80 1.07 -6.90
CA GLN A 102 -16.56 1.05 -7.67
C GLN A 102 -16.25 2.46 -8.19
N ASP A 103 -15.37 3.16 -7.49
CA ASP A 103 -14.93 4.52 -7.79
C ASP A 103 -13.51 4.55 -8.38
N TYR A 104 -12.98 3.40 -8.80
CA TYR A 104 -11.63 3.29 -9.37
C TYR A 104 -11.57 3.56 -10.88
N ASP A 105 -12.70 3.56 -11.60
CA ASP A 105 -12.77 3.73 -13.06
C ASP A 105 -13.72 4.88 -13.41
N GLU A 106 -13.42 5.61 -14.48
CA GLU A 106 -14.18 6.78 -14.94
C GLU A 106 -14.29 6.76 -16.47
N VAL A 107 -15.37 7.34 -16.99
CA VAL A 107 -15.63 7.41 -18.43
C VAL A 107 -14.62 8.31 -19.11
N GLY A 108 -13.75 7.70 -19.92
CA GLY A 108 -12.85 8.41 -20.81
C GLY A 108 -11.54 7.66 -21.00
N ASP A 109 -10.84 7.98 -22.09
CA ASP A 109 -9.53 7.35 -22.34
C ASP A 109 -8.38 8.06 -21.65
N VAL A 110 -8.53 9.38 -21.43
CA VAL A 110 -7.51 10.27 -20.87
C VAL A 110 -8.19 11.13 -19.83
N THR A 111 -8.07 10.72 -18.57
CA THR A 111 -8.71 11.33 -17.41
C THR A 111 -7.71 11.63 -16.27
N PRO A 112 -6.46 12.10 -16.52
CA PRO A 112 -5.46 12.32 -15.47
C PRO A 112 -5.90 13.33 -14.39
N GLN A 113 -6.88 14.19 -14.69
CA GLN A 113 -7.51 15.11 -13.75
C GLN A 113 -8.33 14.43 -12.65
N MET A 114 -8.74 13.17 -12.84
CA MET A 114 -9.46 12.40 -11.85
C MET A 114 -8.48 11.95 -10.77
N LYS A 115 -8.76 12.30 -9.52
CA LYS A 115 -7.87 12.02 -8.39
C LYS A 115 -8.44 10.89 -7.54
N ALA A 116 -7.67 9.83 -7.38
CA ALA A 116 -8.01 8.77 -6.43
C ALA A 116 -8.22 9.35 -5.02
N LEU A 117 -7.40 10.32 -4.61
CA LEU A 117 -7.50 10.94 -3.28
C LEU A 117 -8.91 11.43 -2.97
N THR A 118 -9.60 12.05 -3.93
CA THR A 118 -10.96 12.60 -3.69
C THR A 118 -12.05 11.53 -3.68
N ALA A 119 -11.77 10.33 -4.20
CA ALA A 119 -12.70 9.22 -4.32
C ALA A 119 -12.53 8.16 -3.23
N ILE A 120 -11.47 8.23 -2.41
CA ILE A 120 -11.22 7.26 -1.34
C ILE A 120 -12.35 7.29 -0.31
N ASN A 121 -13.09 6.19 -0.20
CA ASN A 121 -14.01 5.91 0.88
C ASN A 121 -13.23 5.59 2.17
N VAL A 122 -13.01 6.62 2.99
CA VAL A 122 -12.35 6.53 4.31
C VAL A 122 -13.07 5.61 5.30
N SER A 123 -14.35 5.29 5.05
CA SER A 123 -15.17 4.41 5.88
C SER A 123 -15.22 2.97 5.36
N SER A 124 -14.39 2.63 4.37
CA SER A 124 -14.37 1.29 3.79
C SER A 124 -14.11 0.22 4.83
N VAL A 125 -14.82 -0.92 4.76
CA VAL A 125 -14.59 -2.03 5.69
C VAL A 125 -13.23 -2.69 5.45
N HIS A 126 -12.64 -2.50 4.25
CA HIS A 126 -11.34 -3.03 3.89
C HIS A 126 -10.17 -2.33 4.59
N ILE A 127 -10.34 -1.07 5.03
CA ILE A 127 -9.31 -0.31 5.76
C ILE A 127 -8.94 -1.02 7.08
N PRO A 128 -9.88 -1.28 8.03
CA PRO A 128 -9.54 -1.96 9.27
C PRO A 128 -9.07 -3.40 9.02
N ILE A 129 -9.61 -4.10 8.01
CA ILE A 129 -9.16 -5.45 7.63
C ILE A 129 -7.68 -5.45 7.23
N THR A 130 -7.25 -4.43 6.49
CA THR A 130 -5.89 -4.32 5.95
C THR A 130 -4.92 -3.87 7.03
N ARG A 131 -5.23 -2.80 7.78
CA ARG A 131 -4.28 -2.28 8.77
C ARG A 131 -3.97 -3.19 9.94
N VAL A 132 -4.92 -4.03 10.37
CA VAL A 132 -4.66 -5.00 11.45
C VAL A 132 -3.71 -6.13 11.04
N SER A 133 -3.39 -6.26 9.74
CA SER A 133 -2.33 -7.15 9.24
C SER A 133 -0.95 -6.48 9.17
N GLY A 134 -0.82 -5.23 9.64
CA GLY A 134 0.42 -4.46 9.64
C GLY A 134 0.66 -3.61 8.39
N VAL A 135 -0.25 -3.64 7.40
CA VAL A 135 -0.24 -2.76 6.23
C VAL A 135 -0.84 -1.41 6.59
N THR A 136 -0.01 -0.39 6.80
CA THR A 136 -0.45 0.90 7.34
C THR A 136 -0.69 1.96 6.28
N THR A 137 -0.11 1.78 5.10
CA THR A 137 -0.10 2.79 4.04
C THR A 137 -0.31 2.10 2.70
N THR A 138 -1.12 2.68 1.82
CA THR A 138 -1.42 2.10 0.50
C THR A 138 -1.42 3.16 -0.58
N LEU A 139 -0.88 2.83 -1.76
CA LEU A 139 -1.13 3.60 -2.97
C LEU A 139 -2.48 3.16 -3.55
N SER A 140 -3.47 4.05 -3.51
CA SER A 140 -4.77 3.83 -4.16
C SER A 140 -4.66 4.28 -5.62
N VAL A 141 -4.79 3.33 -6.55
CA VAL A 141 -4.51 3.51 -7.98
C VAL A 141 -5.81 3.40 -8.78
N PRO A 142 -6.20 4.43 -9.56
CA PRO A 142 -7.32 4.34 -10.47
C PRO A 142 -6.98 3.42 -11.65
N GLN A 143 -7.99 2.84 -12.28
CA GLN A 143 -7.88 1.99 -13.46
C GLN A 143 -8.80 2.48 -14.56
N GLY A 144 -8.61 1.94 -15.76
CA GLY A 144 -9.36 2.36 -16.93
C GLY A 144 -8.50 2.24 -18.18
N ALA A 145 -8.70 3.17 -19.11
CA ALA A 145 -8.02 3.19 -20.40
C ALA A 145 -6.61 3.81 -20.31
N LEU A 146 -6.21 4.70 -21.23
CA LEU A 146 -4.82 5.10 -21.43
C LEU A 146 -4.22 5.86 -20.22
N MET A 147 -4.92 6.86 -19.70
CA MET A 147 -4.50 7.60 -18.51
C MET A 147 -5.67 7.73 -17.54
N PRO A 148 -5.93 6.74 -16.68
CA PRO A 148 -7.18 6.64 -15.93
C PRO A 148 -7.33 7.62 -14.76
N GLY A 149 -6.26 8.33 -14.40
CA GLY A 149 -6.29 9.27 -13.29
C GLY A 149 -4.96 9.42 -12.58
N THR A 150 -5.03 10.05 -11.42
CA THR A 150 -3.91 10.29 -10.50
C THR A 150 -4.08 9.44 -9.26
N ALA A 151 -3.12 8.53 -9.02
CA ALA A 151 -3.01 7.72 -7.82
C ALA A 151 -2.59 8.56 -6.60
N ALA A 152 -2.93 8.11 -5.40
CA ALA A 152 -2.59 8.81 -4.16
C ALA A 152 -2.13 7.82 -3.07
N LEU A 153 -1.06 8.17 -2.36
CA LEU A 153 -0.53 7.38 -1.25
C LEU A 153 -1.16 7.86 0.06
N VAL A 154 -1.82 6.95 0.77
CA VAL A 154 -2.58 7.27 1.98
C VAL A 154 -2.24 6.36 3.15
N ASN A 155 -2.16 6.93 4.35
CA ASN A 155 -2.15 6.21 5.62
C ASN A 155 -3.56 5.72 5.96
N LEU A 156 -3.68 4.51 6.52
CA LEU A 156 -4.95 3.85 6.80
C LEU A 156 -5.61 4.31 8.11
N HIS A 157 -5.50 5.60 8.40
CA HIS A 157 -6.15 6.28 9.52
C HIS A 157 -6.52 7.72 9.16
N GLY A 158 -7.80 8.06 9.31
CA GLY A 158 -8.32 9.41 9.09
C GLY A 158 -9.85 9.40 8.95
N TYR A 159 -10.45 10.59 9.01
CA TYR A 159 -11.88 10.79 8.78
C TYR A 159 -12.18 11.54 7.48
N THR A 160 -11.14 12.05 6.80
CA THR A 160 -11.22 12.60 5.45
C THR A 160 -10.01 12.13 4.64
N PRO A 161 -10.10 12.09 3.31
CA PRO A 161 -8.96 11.69 2.49
C PRO A 161 -7.73 12.58 2.72
N GLU A 162 -7.91 13.88 2.97
CA GLU A 162 -6.82 14.81 3.25
C GLU A 162 -6.09 14.48 4.55
N GLN A 163 -6.79 13.95 5.57
CA GLN A 163 -6.15 13.49 6.80
C GLN A 163 -5.34 12.21 6.58
N MET A 164 -5.74 11.39 5.61
CA MET A 164 -5.03 10.16 5.26
C MET A 164 -3.87 10.41 4.28
N ALA A 165 -3.84 11.54 3.58
CA ALA A 165 -2.87 11.83 2.54
C ALA A 165 -1.44 11.96 3.07
N THR A 166 -0.50 11.27 2.43
CA THR A 166 0.95 11.43 2.70
C THR A 166 1.57 12.60 1.91
N GLY A 167 0.85 13.10 0.91
CA GLY A 167 1.32 14.13 -0.03
C GLY A 167 1.87 13.58 -1.35
N PHE A 168 2.05 12.26 -1.49
CA PHE A 168 2.45 11.66 -2.76
C PHE A 168 1.24 11.39 -3.67
N GLU A 169 1.34 11.89 -4.90
CA GLU A 169 0.42 11.63 -6.02
C GLU A 169 1.24 11.25 -7.27
N ALA A 170 0.67 10.42 -8.16
CA ALA A 170 1.29 10.03 -9.42
C ALA A 170 0.24 9.85 -10.52
N VAL A 171 0.45 10.40 -11.71
CA VAL A 171 -0.44 10.14 -12.85
C VAL A 171 -0.20 8.71 -13.34
N VAL A 172 -1.27 7.97 -13.59
CA VAL A 172 -1.21 6.61 -14.13
C VAL A 172 -1.24 6.67 -15.66
N LEU A 173 -0.32 5.95 -16.29
CA LEU A 173 -0.32 5.65 -17.72
C LEU A 173 -0.38 4.13 -17.87
N ASN A 174 -1.47 3.63 -18.43
CA ASN A 174 -1.53 2.26 -18.89
C ASN A 174 -0.85 2.20 -20.25
N PHE A 175 0.42 1.77 -20.27
CA PHE A 175 1.18 1.76 -21.50
C PHE A 175 0.47 0.84 -22.49
N PRO A 176 0.18 1.33 -23.71
CA PRO A 176 -0.66 0.62 -24.65
C PRO A 176 -0.09 -0.78 -24.85
N MET A 177 -0.90 -1.77 -24.45
CA MET A 177 -0.56 -3.17 -24.64
C MET A 177 -0.22 -3.39 -26.12
N SER A 178 0.41 -4.52 -26.42
CA SER A 178 0.55 -5.12 -27.77
C SER A 178 -0.75 -5.27 -28.60
N GLY A 179 -1.82 -4.54 -28.27
CA GLY A 179 -3.09 -4.44 -28.98
C GLY A 179 -4.13 -5.40 -28.45
N ARG A 180 -3.73 -6.38 -27.61
CA ARG A 180 -4.58 -7.49 -27.17
C ARG A 180 -5.54 -7.09 -26.05
N ARG A 181 -6.80 -7.51 -26.18
CA ARG A 181 -7.86 -7.36 -25.16
C ARG A 181 -7.94 -8.60 -24.28
N GLY A 182 -6.83 -8.92 -23.63
CA GLY A 182 -6.71 -10.07 -22.73
C GLY A 182 -6.55 -11.44 -23.42
N ARG A 183 -6.61 -12.50 -22.62
CA ARG A 183 -6.29 -13.89 -23.04
C ARG A 183 -7.24 -14.47 -24.10
N PHE A 184 -8.48 -13.99 -24.13
CA PHE A 184 -9.54 -14.51 -25.01
C PHE A 184 -9.78 -13.65 -26.26
N ASP A 185 -8.88 -12.73 -26.58
CA ASP A 185 -8.96 -11.93 -27.80
C ASP A 185 -8.80 -12.83 -29.04
N ARG A 186 -9.84 -12.85 -29.90
CA ARG A 186 -9.92 -13.68 -31.11
C ARG A 186 -9.71 -12.89 -32.40
N ARG A 187 -9.37 -11.61 -32.30
CA ARG A 187 -9.06 -10.79 -33.48
C ARG A 187 -7.84 -11.34 -34.20
N GLU A 188 -7.80 -11.15 -35.52
CA GLU A 188 -6.62 -11.48 -36.32
C GLU A 188 -5.43 -10.64 -35.88
N GLN A 189 -4.21 -11.18 -36.05
CA GLN A 189 -2.98 -10.52 -35.60
C GLN A 189 -2.82 -9.14 -36.24
N GLU A 190 -3.21 -8.96 -37.51
CA GLU A 190 -3.18 -7.65 -38.19
C GLU A 190 -4.07 -6.61 -37.51
N ALA A 191 -5.26 -7.01 -37.04
CA ALA A 191 -6.16 -6.12 -36.31
C ALA A 191 -5.66 -5.79 -34.90
N ILE A 192 -4.92 -6.71 -34.28
CA ILE A 192 -4.25 -6.50 -32.99
C ILE A 192 -3.10 -5.50 -33.17
N ASP A 193 -2.24 -5.71 -34.17
CA ASP A 193 -1.09 -4.85 -34.46
C ASP A 193 -1.54 -3.44 -34.84
N LYS A 194 -2.61 -3.32 -35.64
CA LYS A 194 -3.23 -2.03 -35.96
C LYS A 194 -3.73 -1.30 -34.72
N ALA A 195 -4.44 -2.00 -33.82
CA ALA A 195 -4.93 -1.41 -32.59
C ALA A 195 -3.79 -0.97 -31.65
N ALA A 196 -2.69 -1.74 -31.59
CA ALA A 196 -1.50 -1.37 -30.83
C ALA A 196 -0.87 -0.08 -31.38
N LYS A 197 -0.77 0.03 -32.71
CA LYS A 197 -0.23 1.21 -33.38
C LYS A 197 -1.10 2.45 -33.13
N GLU A 198 -2.42 2.33 -33.29
CA GLU A 198 -3.36 3.43 -33.01
C GLU A 198 -3.29 3.89 -31.55
N ALA A 199 -3.07 2.97 -30.60
CA ALA A 199 -2.96 3.31 -29.19
C ALA A 199 -1.64 4.05 -28.86
N VAL A 200 -0.53 3.69 -29.51
CA VAL A 200 0.75 4.42 -29.39
C VAL A 200 0.65 5.79 -30.05
N GLU A 201 0.08 5.90 -31.25
CA GLU A 201 -0.15 7.19 -31.92
C GLU A 201 -0.99 8.13 -31.04
N LYS A 202 -2.05 7.61 -30.42
CA LYS A 202 -2.86 8.37 -29.45
C LYS A 202 -2.05 8.82 -28.23
N LEU A 203 -1.19 7.97 -27.69
CA LEU A 203 -0.31 8.33 -26.56
C LEU A 203 0.63 9.47 -26.95
N ASP A 204 1.24 9.40 -28.13
CA ASP A 204 2.13 10.45 -28.63
C ASP A 204 1.38 11.76 -28.85
N GLU A 205 0.19 11.73 -29.45
CA GLU A 205 -0.67 12.92 -29.61
C GLU A 205 -1.00 13.59 -28.27
N VAL A 206 -1.40 12.80 -27.27
CA VAL A 206 -1.71 13.29 -25.91
C VAL A 206 -0.46 13.90 -25.26
N TRP A 207 0.69 13.25 -25.41
CA TRP A 207 1.95 13.72 -24.86
C TRP A 207 2.42 15.02 -25.49
N GLU A 208 2.39 15.11 -26.83
CA GLU A 208 2.74 16.33 -27.57
C GLU A 208 1.84 17.51 -27.17
N GLN A 209 0.53 17.26 -27.01
CA GLN A 209 -0.41 18.26 -26.54
C GLN A 209 -0.10 18.70 -25.09
N ALA A 210 0.25 17.77 -24.20
CA ALA A 210 0.66 18.09 -22.84
C ALA A 210 1.95 18.94 -22.79
N VAL A 211 2.94 18.62 -23.62
CA VAL A 211 4.19 19.40 -23.75
C VAL A 211 3.91 20.79 -24.32
N LEU A 212 3.08 20.89 -25.35
CA LEU A 212 2.65 22.18 -25.91
C LEU A 212 1.92 23.02 -24.85
N TYR A 213 1.02 22.39 -24.09
CA TYR A 213 0.29 23.01 -22.99
C TYR A 213 1.26 23.54 -21.92
N ALA A 214 2.25 22.74 -21.50
CA ALA A 214 3.29 23.17 -20.56
C ALA A 214 4.13 24.35 -21.07
N ARG A 215 4.44 24.39 -22.37
CA ARG A 215 5.18 25.49 -23.00
C ARG A 215 4.38 26.78 -22.97
N ILE A 216 3.10 26.75 -23.35
CA ILE A 216 2.23 27.93 -23.36
C ILE A 216 1.98 28.42 -21.92
N ASP A 217 1.74 27.51 -20.96
CA ASP A 217 1.58 27.91 -19.55
C ASP A 217 2.85 28.59 -19.00
N SER A 218 4.03 28.09 -19.35
CA SER A 218 5.30 28.71 -18.94
C SER A 218 5.49 30.10 -19.58
N ALA A 219 5.12 30.29 -20.85
CA ALA A 219 5.16 31.59 -21.53
C ALA A 219 4.18 32.60 -20.91
N ARG A 220 3.00 32.14 -20.48
CA ARG A 220 2.00 32.93 -19.74
C ARG A 220 2.53 33.39 -18.38
N ILE A 221 3.14 32.49 -17.61
CA ILE A 221 3.76 32.81 -16.31
C ILE A 221 4.90 33.83 -16.49
N ALA A 222 5.66 33.74 -17.59
CA ALA A 222 6.72 34.69 -17.93
C ALA A 222 6.23 36.06 -18.44
N GLY A 223 4.91 36.28 -18.51
CA GLY A 223 4.32 37.57 -18.91
C GLY A 223 4.38 37.86 -20.42
N THR A 224 4.46 36.82 -21.26
CA THR A 224 4.45 36.98 -22.72
C THR A 224 3.08 37.52 -23.18
N PRO A 225 3.03 38.65 -23.94
CA PRO A 225 1.78 39.15 -24.51
C PRO A 225 1.12 38.11 -25.43
N ASP A 226 -0.21 37.99 -25.40
CA ASP A 226 -1.03 37.03 -26.17
C ASP A 226 -0.87 35.52 -25.85
N ALA A 227 -0.17 35.15 -24.77
CA ALA A 227 -0.19 33.78 -24.24
C ALA A 227 -1.53 33.48 -23.52
N SER A 228 -2.63 33.43 -24.28
CA SER A 228 -3.95 33.01 -23.80
C SER A 228 -4.18 31.51 -24.07
N MET A 229 -4.82 30.83 -23.13
CA MET A 229 -5.04 29.39 -23.18
C MET A 229 -6.38 29.07 -22.53
N ALA A 230 -7.18 28.23 -23.21
CA ALA A 230 -8.35 27.63 -22.61
C ALA A 230 -7.91 26.58 -21.56
N TYR A 231 -8.55 26.59 -20.40
CA TYR A 231 -8.33 25.56 -19.39
C TYR A 231 -8.76 24.20 -19.93
N GLN A 232 -7.82 23.25 -19.98
CA GLN A 232 -8.05 21.88 -20.39
C GLN A 232 -7.64 21.00 -19.21
N PRO A 233 -8.59 20.42 -18.46
CA PRO A 233 -8.30 19.75 -17.19
C PRO A 233 -7.32 18.59 -17.35
N GLU A 234 -7.38 17.86 -18.46
CA GLU A 234 -6.50 16.73 -18.77
C GLU A 234 -5.03 17.18 -18.83
N PHE A 235 -4.74 18.21 -19.62
CA PHE A 235 -3.37 18.71 -19.78
C PHE A 235 -2.91 19.53 -18.57
N ALA A 236 -3.82 20.19 -17.87
CA ALA A 236 -3.51 20.85 -16.60
C ALA A 236 -3.03 19.84 -15.54
N ALA A 237 -3.63 18.64 -15.50
CA ALA A 237 -3.21 17.56 -14.62
C ALA A 237 -1.87 16.93 -15.02
N LEU A 238 -1.51 16.97 -16.31
CA LEU A 238 -0.21 16.48 -16.81
C LEU A 238 0.93 17.50 -16.64
N LEU A 239 0.64 18.78 -16.37
CA LEU A 239 1.67 19.81 -16.17
C LEU A 239 2.77 19.40 -15.17
N PRO A 240 2.45 18.88 -13.96
CA PRO A 240 3.47 18.51 -12.99
C PRO A 240 4.34 17.33 -13.45
N VAL A 241 3.81 16.44 -14.29
CA VAL A 241 4.52 15.29 -14.88
C VAL A 241 5.49 15.75 -15.95
N VAL A 242 5.02 16.56 -16.90
CA VAL A 242 5.87 17.13 -17.97
C VAL A 242 6.99 18.00 -17.39
N ARG A 243 6.78 18.60 -16.21
CA ARG A 243 7.78 19.41 -15.48
C ARG A 243 8.70 18.59 -14.58
N GLY A 244 8.53 17.27 -14.50
CA GLY A 244 9.34 16.38 -13.65
C GLY A 244 9.10 16.52 -12.14
N THR A 245 8.06 17.25 -11.72
CA THR A 245 7.72 17.47 -10.29
C THR A 245 6.80 16.40 -9.72
N MET A 246 6.03 15.71 -10.57
CA MET A 246 5.17 14.58 -10.22
C MET A 246 5.59 13.37 -11.05
N PRO A 247 5.67 12.16 -10.48
CA PRO A 247 6.01 10.99 -11.25
C PRO A 247 4.89 10.51 -12.17
N LEU A 248 5.29 9.83 -13.23
CA LEU A 248 4.42 9.04 -14.10
C LEU A 248 4.51 7.56 -13.71
N LEU A 249 3.40 6.99 -13.27
CA LEU A 249 3.26 5.58 -12.95
C LEU A 249 2.86 4.81 -14.22
N VAL A 250 3.81 4.08 -14.80
CA VAL A 250 3.63 3.41 -16.10
C VAL A 250 3.33 1.92 -15.89
N GLU A 251 2.08 1.54 -16.08
CA GLU A 251 1.64 0.14 -16.03
C GLU A 251 2.01 -0.56 -17.34
N ALA A 252 2.94 -1.50 -17.27
CA ALA A 252 3.37 -2.32 -18.39
C ALA A 252 3.70 -3.74 -17.92
N ASN A 253 3.09 -4.75 -18.53
CA ASN A 253 3.14 -6.13 -18.02
C ASN A 253 3.89 -7.10 -18.93
N ALA A 254 3.63 -7.09 -20.24
CA ALA A 254 4.31 -7.97 -21.18
C ALA A 254 5.72 -7.47 -21.47
N ALA A 255 6.68 -8.38 -21.67
CA ALA A 255 8.09 -8.02 -21.89
C ALA A 255 8.28 -7.08 -23.10
N THR A 256 7.48 -7.25 -24.16
CA THR A 256 7.50 -6.36 -25.34
C THR A 256 7.01 -4.96 -25.02
N ASP A 257 6.02 -4.84 -24.13
CA ASP A 257 5.39 -3.58 -23.79
C ASP A 257 6.27 -2.83 -22.80
N ILE A 258 6.93 -3.53 -21.88
CA ILE A 258 7.96 -2.97 -21.00
C ILE A 258 9.10 -2.36 -21.82
N VAL A 259 9.66 -3.09 -22.80
CA VAL A 259 10.76 -2.57 -23.63
C VAL A 259 10.32 -1.33 -24.41
N LYS A 260 9.13 -1.33 -25.00
CA LYS A 260 8.59 -0.16 -25.70
C LYS A 260 8.32 1.02 -24.76
N ALA A 261 7.88 0.75 -23.53
CA ALA A 261 7.70 1.78 -22.52
C ALA A 261 9.04 2.43 -22.14
N LEU A 262 10.09 1.62 -21.96
CA LEU A 262 11.45 2.13 -21.74
C LEU A 262 11.91 3.02 -22.90
N GLU A 263 11.79 2.54 -24.14
CA GLU A 263 12.16 3.29 -25.35
C GLU A 263 11.35 4.60 -25.48
N TRP A 264 10.06 4.57 -25.14
CA TRP A 264 9.21 5.77 -25.15
C TRP A 264 9.61 6.77 -24.06
N LEU A 265 10.19 6.34 -22.95
CA LEU A 265 10.59 7.22 -21.84
C LEU A 265 11.97 7.86 -22.05
N GLU A 266 12.84 7.28 -22.88
CA GLU A 266 14.25 7.69 -23.07
C GLU A 266 14.42 9.19 -23.38
N ASP A 267 13.48 9.82 -24.09
CA ASP A 267 13.58 11.21 -24.55
C ASP A 267 12.73 12.22 -23.75
N LYS A 268 12.00 11.80 -22.71
CA LYS A 268 10.92 12.59 -22.08
C LYS A 268 11.30 13.32 -20.78
N ASP A 269 12.52 13.15 -20.27
CA ASP A 269 13.01 13.76 -19.01
C ASP A 269 11.96 13.76 -17.88
N VAL A 270 11.29 12.63 -17.70
CA VAL A 270 10.23 12.45 -16.70
C VAL A 270 10.66 11.48 -15.62
N ARG A 271 10.21 11.75 -14.39
CA ARG A 271 10.35 10.81 -13.29
C ARG A 271 9.34 9.67 -13.49
N ALA A 272 9.76 8.58 -14.11
CA ALA A 272 8.91 7.41 -14.33
C ALA A 272 9.09 6.33 -13.25
N ILE A 273 8.00 5.62 -12.95
CA ILE A 273 7.99 4.42 -12.11
C ILE A 273 7.27 3.34 -12.90
N LEU A 274 7.91 2.21 -13.15
CA LEU A 274 7.25 1.07 -13.80
C LEU A 274 6.41 0.32 -12.78
N THR A 275 5.20 -0.12 -13.16
CA THR A 275 4.32 -0.86 -12.26
C THR A 275 3.65 -2.05 -12.96
N GLY A 276 3.29 -3.05 -12.16
CA GLY A 276 2.83 -4.35 -12.65
C GLY A 276 4.01 -5.25 -13.02
N VAL A 277 4.57 -5.01 -14.21
CA VAL A 277 5.77 -5.69 -14.73
C VAL A 277 5.74 -7.21 -14.59
N ALA A 278 4.60 -7.84 -14.87
CA ALA A 278 4.43 -9.29 -14.71
C ALA A 278 5.47 -10.15 -15.45
N GLU A 279 6.02 -9.66 -16.57
CA GLU A 279 7.12 -10.31 -17.31
C GLU A 279 8.47 -9.58 -17.19
N GLY A 280 8.63 -8.71 -16.19
CA GLY A 280 9.84 -7.93 -15.95
C GLY A 280 11.10 -8.80 -15.85
N TRP A 281 11.00 -9.98 -15.24
CA TRP A 281 12.07 -10.98 -15.18
C TRP A 281 12.69 -11.37 -16.53
N ARG A 282 12.00 -11.15 -17.67
CA ARG A 282 12.55 -11.44 -19.01
C ARG A 282 13.42 -10.32 -19.55
N VAL A 283 13.26 -9.11 -19.02
CA VAL A 283 13.88 -7.87 -19.51
C VAL A 283 14.52 -7.10 -18.36
N ALA A 284 14.88 -7.80 -17.29
CA ALA A 284 15.41 -7.21 -16.06
C ALA A 284 16.67 -6.37 -16.32
N ASP A 285 17.58 -6.85 -17.17
CA ASP A 285 18.78 -6.11 -17.56
C ASP A 285 18.46 -4.76 -18.22
N ARG A 286 17.41 -4.71 -19.07
CA ARG A 286 16.98 -3.47 -19.73
C ARG A 286 16.36 -2.49 -18.75
N ILE A 287 15.59 -3.00 -17.78
CA ILE A 287 15.02 -2.16 -16.71
C ILE A 287 16.14 -1.59 -15.83
N ALA A 288 17.13 -2.42 -15.47
CA ALA A 288 18.29 -2.00 -14.68
C ALA A 288 19.12 -0.93 -15.42
N GLU A 289 19.36 -1.12 -16.72
CA GLU A 289 20.06 -0.14 -17.58
C GLU A 289 19.31 1.20 -17.64
N ALA A 290 17.98 1.17 -17.69
CA ALA A 290 17.16 2.39 -17.66
C ALA A 290 17.15 3.09 -16.28
N GLY A 291 17.58 2.40 -15.20
CA GLY A 291 17.62 2.96 -13.85
C GLY A 291 16.26 3.28 -13.23
N LEU A 292 15.16 2.76 -13.80
CA LEU A 292 13.82 3.03 -13.30
C LEU A 292 13.45 2.11 -12.13
N PRO A 293 12.86 2.63 -11.05
CA PRO A 293 12.30 1.79 -10.00
C PRO A 293 11.05 1.06 -10.51
N VAL A 294 10.78 -0.08 -9.88
CA VAL A 294 9.69 -0.98 -10.23
C VAL A 294 8.80 -1.24 -9.02
N ILE A 295 7.49 -1.23 -9.26
CA ILE A 295 6.48 -1.81 -8.38
C ILE A 295 6.00 -3.11 -9.01
N ALA A 296 6.53 -4.24 -8.53
CA ALA A 296 6.22 -5.56 -9.04
C ALA A 296 5.01 -6.17 -8.34
N GLY A 297 4.16 -6.85 -9.09
CA GLY A 297 3.09 -7.67 -8.53
C GLY A 297 1.79 -7.63 -9.34
N PRO A 298 0.82 -8.48 -9.00
CA PRO A 298 0.78 -9.34 -7.81
C PRO A 298 1.79 -10.50 -7.84
N VAL A 299 2.36 -10.84 -6.68
CA VAL A 299 3.23 -12.03 -6.51
C VAL A 299 2.37 -13.30 -6.43
N LEU A 300 1.24 -13.25 -5.73
CA LEU A 300 0.30 -14.36 -5.61
C LEU A 300 -0.61 -14.47 -6.84
N GLY A 301 -0.01 -14.73 -8.01
CA GLY A 301 -0.70 -14.84 -9.28
C GLY A 301 -0.25 -16.05 -10.10
N LEU A 302 -1.01 -16.36 -11.16
CA LEU A 302 -0.59 -17.33 -12.16
C LEU A 302 0.38 -16.69 -13.16
N PRO A 303 1.26 -17.47 -13.80
CA PRO A 303 2.08 -16.97 -14.89
C PRO A 303 1.24 -16.40 -16.05
N THR A 304 1.74 -15.35 -16.68
CA THR A 304 1.07 -14.67 -17.81
C THR A 304 0.94 -15.57 -19.04
N ARG A 305 1.87 -16.52 -19.24
CA ARG A 305 1.86 -17.46 -20.36
C ARG A 305 1.72 -18.89 -19.88
N ALA A 306 0.95 -19.69 -20.64
CA ALA A 306 0.75 -21.11 -20.35
C ALA A 306 2.04 -21.95 -20.45
N SER A 307 3.05 -21.48 -21.19
CA SER A 307 4.36 -22.14 -21.33
C SER A 307 5.31 -21.85 -20.17
N ASP A 308 4.98 -20.88 -19.32
CA ASP A 308 5.89 -20.45 -18.27
C ASP A 308 5.84 -21.41 -17.09
N ARG A 309 6.99 -21.55 -16.42
CA ARG A 309 7.02 -22.31 -15.17
C ARG A 309 6.11 -21.64 -14.14
N TYR A 310 5.46 -22.46 -13.32
CA TYR A 310 4.51 -22.01 -12.30
C TYR A 310 5.12 -21.04 -11.29
N ASP A 311 6.44 -21.09 -11.09
CA ASP A 311 7.18 -20.31 -10.11
C ASP A 311 7.62 -18.91 -10.60
N ARG A 312 7.46 -18.60 -11.89
CA ARG A 312 7.96 -17.33 -12.45
C ARG A 312 7.32 -16.09 -11.84
N THR A 313 6.03 -16.15 -11.53
CA THR A 313 5.35 -15.02 -10.88
C THR A 313 5.92 -14.76 -9.49
N TYR A 314 6.23 -15.81 -8.74
CA TYR A 314 6.84 -15.71 -7.40
C TYR A 314 8.29 -15.21 -7.45
N GLN A 315 9.04 -15.60 -8.48
CA GLN A 315 10.44 -15.22 -8.68
C GLN A 315 10.64 -13.84 -9.31
N ASN A 316 9.58 -13.20 -9.82
CA ASN A 316 9.72 -11.99 -10.64
C ASN A 316 10.50 -10.87 -9.92
N ALA A 317 10.11 -10.57 -8.68
CA ALA A 317 10.79 -9.56 -7.87
C ALA A 317 12.26 -9.91 -7.59
N ALA A 318 12.54 -11.19 -7.30
CA ALA A 318 13.89 -11.67 -7.03
C ALA A 318 14.80 -11.58 -8.27
N LEU A 319 14.30 -11.93 -9.45
CA LEU A 319 15.04 -11.83 -10.71
C LEU A 319 15.31 -10.37 -11.11
N LEU A 320 14.34 -9.47 -10.86
CA LEU A 320 14.52 -8.03 -11.06
C LEU A 320 15.58 -7.46 -10.09
N ALA A 321 15.47 -7.78 -8.80
CA ALA A 321 16.43 -7.35 -7.79
C ALA A 321 17.85 -7.88 -8.08
N GLN A 322 17.98 -9.13 -8.52
CA GLN A 322 19.25 -9.74 -8.92
C GLN A 322 19.92 -8.99 -10.09
N ALA A 323 19.14 -8.42 -11.01
CA ALA A 323 19.64 -7.57 -12.09
C ALA A 323 20.02 -6.15 -11.64
N GLY A 324 19.80 -5.80 -10.37
CA GLY A 324 20.07 -4.47 -9.81
C GLY A 324 18.91 -3.49 -9.89
N VAL A 325 17.68 -3.96 -10.20
CA VAL A 325 16.48 -3.12 -10.22
C VAL A 325 16.03 -2.82 -8.78
N THR A 326 15.63 -1.58 -8.52
CA THR A 326 14.95 -1.23 -7.25
C THR A 326 13.50 -1.71 -7.29
N VAL A 327 13.13 -2.66 -6.43
CA VAL A 327 11.83 -3.33 -6.48
C VAL A 327 11.03 -3.10 -5.20
N ALA A 328 9.83 -2.53 -5.34
CA ALA A 328 8.77 -2.59 -4.35
C ALA A 328 7.70 -3.62 -4.77
N LEU A 329 6.89 -4.09 -3.81
CA LEU A 329 5.79 -5.02 -4.08
C LEU A 329 4.42 -4.36 -3.95
N ARG A 330 3.47 -4.88 -4.71
CA ARG A 330 2.04 -4.54 -4.60
C ARG A 330 1.16 -5.78 -4.49
N THR A 331 -0.03 -5.61 -3.91
CA THR A 331 -1.05 -6.67 -3.94
C THR A 331 -1.91 -6.64 -5.20
N ASP A 332 -2.38 -5.47 -5.66
CA ASP A 332 -3.29 -5.31 -6.81
C ASP A 332 -4.45 -6.34 -6.85
N ASP A 333 -4.98 -6.70 -5.68
CA ASP A 333 -5.98 -7.75 -5.59
C ASP A 333 -7.39 -7.20 -5.88
N GLY A 334 -7.95 -7.59 -7.03
CA GLY A 334 -9.35 -7.29 -7.40
C GLY A 334 -10.40 -7.98 -6.52
N MET A 335 -9.99 -8.87 -5.61
CA MET A 335 -10.81 -9.52 -4.60
C MET A 335 -10.65 -8.90 -3.20
N GLN A 336 -10.04 -7.70 -3.14
CA GLN A 336 -9.93 -6.89 -1.92
C GLN A 336 -9.16 -7.56 -0.75
N ASN A 337 -8.24 -8.50 -1.00
CA ASN A 337 -7.39 -9.08 0.05
C ASN A 337 -6.05 -8.35 0.21
N TYR A 338 -6.09 -7.01 0.28
CA TYR A 338 -4.90 -6.16 0.47
C TYR A 338 -4.12 -6.50 1.75
N ARG A 339 -4.79 -7.06 2.77
CA ARG A 339 -4.18 -7.63 3.98
C ARG A 339 -3.11 -8.72 3.73
N ASN A 340 -3.05 -9.28 2.52
CA ASN A 340 -2.11 -10.34 2.15
C ASN A 340 -0.77 -9.83 1.64
N LEU A 341 -0.48 -8.51 1.66
CA LEU A 341 0.85 -7.99 1.31
C LEU A 341 2.02 -8.74 1.99
N PRO A 342 1.94 -9.10 3.30
CA PRO A 342 3.01 -9.87 3.94
C PRO A 342 3.19 -11.26 3.30
N PHE A 343 2.12 -11.87 2.81
CA PHE A 343 2.20 -13.16 2.10
C PHE A 343 2.73 -13.00 0.67
N HIS A 344 2.48 -11.87 0.00
CA HIS A 344 3.17 -11.57 -1.27
C HIS A 344 4.69 -11.51 -1.06
N ALA A 345 5.14 -10.83 0.00
CA ALA A 345 6.54 -10.76 0.37
C ALA A 345 7.10 -12.15 0.77
N GLY A 346 6.40 -12.89 1.63
CA GLY A 346 6.81 -14.23 2.06
C GLY A 346 6.95 -15.23 0.90
N PHE A 347 6.05 -15.21 -0.08
CA PHE A 347 6.19 -16.03 -1.28
C PHE A 347 7.36 -15.59 -2.18
N ALA A 348 7.63 -14.29 -2.27
CA ALA A 348 8.80 -13.80 -2.98
C ALA A 348 10.11 -14.30 -2.33
N VAL A 349 10.18 -14.38 -1.00
CA VAL A 349 11.30 -15.00 -0.27
C VAL A 349 11.39 -16.49 -0.58
N ALA A 350 10.30 -17.23 -0.39
CA ALA A 350 10.28 -18.70 -0.54
C ALA A 350 10.74 -19.19 -1.91
N TYR A 351 10.53 -18.40 -2.96
CA TYR A 351 10.96 -18.72 -4.33
C TYR A 351 12.20 -17.93 -4.79
N GLY A 352 12.62 -16.92 -4.03
CA GLY A 352 13.69 -15.98 -4.35
C GLY A 352 14.97 -16.16 -3.53
N GLU A 353 14.97 -17.00 -2.50
CA GLU A 353 16.14 -17.19 -1.62
C GLU A 353 17.39 -17.62 -2.41
N GLU A 354 17.26 -18.56 -3.36
CA GLU A 354 18.36 -18.97 -4.26
C GLU A 354 18.84 -17.85 -5.20
N LEU A 355 18.04 -16.79 -5.35
CA LEU A 355 18.32 -15.60 -6.15
C LEU A 355 18.81 -14.43 -5.29
N SER A 356 19.15 -14.67 -4.02
CA SER A 356 19.56 -13.65 -3.02
C SER A 356 18.46 -12.64 -2.68
N PHE A 357 17.20 -13.00 -2.90
CA PHE A 357 16.05 -12.24 -2.39
C PHE A 357 15.59 -12.86 -1.08
N ASP A 358 16.25 -12.44 0.00
CA ASP A 358 16.02 -12.96 1.34
C ASP A 358 14.90 -12.20 2.07
N ARG A 359 14.68 -12.57 3.34
CA ARG A 359 13.70 -11.93 4.22
C ARG A 359 13.91 -10.42 4.33
N GLN A 360 15.15 -9.96 4.44
CA GLN A 360 15.46 -8.54 4.58
C GLN A 360 15.10 -7.78 3.30
N ALA A 361 15.48 -8.31 2.13
CA ALA A 361 15.11 -7.73 0.84
C ALA A 361 13.58 -7.65 0.66
N ALA A 362 12.85 -8.69 1.08
CA ALA A 362 11.39 -8.69 1.02
C ALA A 362 10.76 -7.68 1.99
N LEU A 363 11.30 -7.53 3.20
CA LEU A 363 10.84 -6.52 4.16
C LEU A 363 11.08 -5.11 3.62
N GLU A 364 12.26 -4.84 3.05
CA GLU A 364 12.58 -3.58 2.39
C GLU A 364 11.60 -3.28 1.23
N ALA A 365 11.28 -4.28 0.41
CA ALA A 365 10.39 -4.17 -0.74
C ALA A 365 8.93 -3.81 -0.38
N ILE A 366 8.53 -3.94 0.88
CA ILE A 366 7.20 -3.53 1.39
C ILE A 366 7.29 -2.46 2.48
N THR A 367 8.44 -1.83 2.70
CA THR A 367 8.63 -0.79 3.71
C THR A 367 9.45 0.38 3.16
N ILE A 368 10.79 0.35 3.31
CA ILE A 368 11.66 1.47 2.95
C ILE A 368 11.77 1.68 1.43
N THR A 369 11.73 0.62 0.63
CA THR A 369 11.84 0.74 -0.82
C THR A 369 10.66 1.49 -1.44
N PRO A 370 9.39 1.15 -1.19
CA PRO A 370 8.28 1.97 -1.67
C PRO A 370 8.32 3.39 -1.08
N ALA A 371 8.71 3.57 0.18
CA ALA A 371 8.86 4.92 0.76
C ALA A 371 9.85 5.78 -0.03
N ARG A 372 11.00 5.23 -0.43
CA ARG A 372 12.01 5.91 -1.27
C ARG A 372 11.52 6.16 -2.70
N ILE A 373 10.84 5.19 -3.31
CA ILE A 373 10.26 5.34 -4.65
C ILE A 373 9.29 6.52 -4.69
N PHE A 374 8.48 6.66 -3.62
CA PHE A 374 7.50 7.73 -3.50
C PHE A 374 8.11 9.04 -2.99
N GLY A 375 9.27 9.01 -2.33
CA GLY A 375 9.91 10.19 -1.75
C GLY A 375 9.27 10.63 -0.43
N VAL A 376 8.80 9.64 0.34
CA VAL A 376 8.21 9.81 1.68
C VAL A 376 9.05 9.08 2.75
N ASP A 377 10.26 8.65 2.40
CA ASP A 377 11.16 7.93 3.31
C ASP A 377 11.73 8.79 4.43
N ASP A 378 11.64 10.11 4.35
CA ASP A 378 11.93 11.00 5.48
C ASP A 378 10.96 10.77 6.66
N ASP A 379 9.77 10.22 6.41
CA ASP A 379 8.72 10.06 7.43
C ASP A 379 8.22 8.61 7.59
N LEU A 380 8.34 7.75 6.58
CA LEU A 380 7.82 6.39 6.56
C LEU A 380 8.88 5.33 6.21
N GLY A 381 8.51 4.06 6.38
CA GLY A 381 9.27 2.91 5.85
C GLY A 381 10.40 2.37 6.75
N SER A 382 10.67 2.98 7.91
CA SER A 382 11.65 2.48 8.88
C SER A 382 11.36 2.92 10.32
N VAL A 383 11.91 2.21 11.30
CA VAL A 383 11.82 2.58 12.72
C VAL A 383 13.03 3.43 13.11
N GLU A 384 12.90 4.75 12.96
CA GLU A 384 13.98 5.69 13.21
C GLU A 384 13.48 6.94 13.93
N VAL A 385 14.35 7.52 14.78
CA VAL A 385 14.05 8.76 15.49
C VAL A 385 13.79 9.88 14.49
N GLY A 386 12.71 10.63 14.70
CA GLY A 386 12.27 11.72 13.85
C GLY A 386 11.17 11.33 12.88
N LYS A 387 11.00 10.05 12.53
CA LYS A 387 9.96 9.59 11.58
C LYS A 387 8.57 9.51 12.23
N SER A 388 7.51 9.45 11.41
CA SER A 388 6.15 9.18 11.86
C SER A 388 6.12 7.85 12.63
N ALA A 389 5.38 7.80 13.74
CA ALA A 389 5.15 6.59 14.50
C ALA A 389 4.07 5.72 13.82
N THR A 390 4.40 5.28 12.61
CA THR A 390 3.61 4.36 11.79
C THR A 390 4.30 3.00 11.79
N LEU A 391 3.91 2.15 12.74
CA LEU A 391 4.59 0.92 13.11
C LEU A 391 3.63 -0.09 13.74
N PHE A 392 4.04 -1.35 13.82
CA PHE A 392 3.27 -2.39 14.51
C PHE A 392 4.17 -3.30 15.32
N VAL A 393 3.59 -3.99 16.29
CA VAL A 393 4.23 -5.07 17.05
C VAL A 393 3.61 -6.37 16.62
N ALA A 394 4.44 -7.38 16.34
CA ALA A 394 4.00 -8.73 16.07
C ALA A 394 4.72 -9.75 16.98
N ASP A 395 4.08 -10.87 17.26
CA ASP A 395 4.66 -11.97 18.06
C ASP A 395 5.62 -12.88 17.27
N GLY A 396 5.85 -12.58 15.99
CA GLY A 396 6.69 -13.36 15.09
C GLY A 396 7.11 -12.59 13.83
N ASP A 397 7.45 -13.35 12.78
CA ASP A 397 7.74 -12.81 11.46
C ASP A 397 6.43 -12.50 10.70
N PRO A 398 6.18 -11.26 10.24
CA PRO A 398 4.94 -10.92 9.55
C PRO A 398 4.66 -11.74 8.28
N PHE A 399 5.66 -12.42 7.72
CA PHE A 399 5.47 -13.30 6.55
C PHE A 399 4.87 -14.67 6.89
N GLU A 400 4.87 -15.04 8.17
CA GLU A 400 4.36 -16.32 8.65
C GLU A 400 2.85 -16.26 8.96
N PRO A 401 2.03 -17.20 8.46
CA PRO A 401 0.58 -17.19 8.69
C PRO A 401 0.14 -17.28 10.15
N ALA A 402 1.01 -17.80 11.04
CA ALA A 402 0.72 -17.94 12.45
C ALA A 402 0.89 -16.62 13.23
N THR A 403 1.68 -15.69 12.70
CA THR A 403 2.04 -14.44 13.36
C THR A 403 0.82 -13.56 13.59
N GLN A 404 0.73 -12.98 14.78
CA GLN A 404 -0.32 -12.04 15.18
C GLN A 404 0.28 -10.65 15.42
N VAL A 405 -0.40 -9.64 14.90
CA VAL A 405 -0.15 -8.24 15.29
C VAL A 405 -0.77 -8.03 16.67
N THR A 406 0.01 -7.50 17.61
CA THR A 406 -0.40 -7.29 19.02
C THR A 406 -0.54 -5.81 19.39
N ALA A 407 0.09 -4.92 18.63
CA ALA A 407 -0.15 -3.48 18.71
C ALA A 407 0.07 -2.82 17.34
N LEU A 408 -0.65 -1.74 17.07
CA LEU A 408 -0.59 -1.00 15.81
C LEU A 408 -0.64 0.49 16.07
N PHE A 409 0.22 1.24 15.40
CA PHE A 409 0.28 2.70 15.44
C PHE A 409 0.32 3.25 14.01
N ILE A 410 -0.48 4.29 13.75
CA ILE A 410 -0.46 5.04 12.49
C ILE A 410 -0.45 6.51 12.87
N ASP A 411 0.57 7.25 12.41
CA ASP A 411 0.82 8.65 12.80
C ASP A 411 0.81 8.87 14.33
N GLY A 412 1.36 7.88 15.05
CA GLY A 412 1.42 7.81 16.52
C GLY A 412 0.09 7.63 17.25
N TYR A 413 -1.02 7.46 16.53
CA TYR A 413 -2.27 7.01 17.11
C TYR A 413 -2.20 5.51 17.33
N GLN A 414 -2.42 5.05 18.57
CA GLN A 414 -2.63 3.64 18.84
C GLN A 414 -3.95 3.20 18.23
N ILE A 415 -3.89 2.34 17.22
CA ILE A 415 -5.03 1.85 16.47
C ILE A 415 -5.54 0.56 17.13
N PRO A 416 -6.86 0.44 17.36
CA PRO A 416 -7.43 -0.81 17.83
C PRO A 416 -7.31 -1.93 16.80
N LEU A 417 -6.97 -3.13 17.28
CA LEU A 417 -6.92 -4.35 16.48
C LEU A 417 -8.31 -4.97 16.32
N VAL A 418 -9.22 -4.20 15.74
CA VAL A 418 -10.60 -4.60 15.45
C VAL A 418 -10.85 -4.47 13.96
N SER A 419 -11.40 -5.53 13.38
CA SER A 419 -11.85 -5.60 12.00
C SER A 419 -13.27 -6.17 11.93
N ARG A 420 -13.87 -6.15 10.74
CA ARG A 420 -15.18 -6.77 10.51
C ARG A 420 -15.18 -8.26 10.90
N GLN A 421 -14.10 -8.99 10.64
CA GLN A 421 -14.00 -10.40 10.99
C GLN A 421 -13.91 -10.62 12.49
N SER A 422 -13.14 -9.80 13.23
CA SER A 422 -13.07 -9.93 14.69
C SER A 422 -14.40 -9.56 15.34
N GLU A 423 -15.11 -8.56 14.83
CA GLU A 423 -16.47 -8.22 15.30
C GLU A 423 -17.44 -9.39 15.11
N LEU A 424 -17.48 -9.98 13.91
CA LEU A 424 -18.33 -11.13 13.62
C LEU A 424 -17.92 -12.36 14.44
N TYR A 425 -16.62 -12.55 14.68
CA TYR A 425 -16.12 -13.60 15.55
C TYR A 425 -16.67 -13.42 16.97
N GLU A 426 -16.53 -12.25 17.58
CA GLU A 426 -17.05 -11.97 18.93
C GLU A 426 -18.59 -12.08 18.98
N GLU A 427 -19.30 -11.55 17.98
CA GLU A 427 -20.77 -11.65 17.87
C GLU A 427 -21.24 -13.11 17.88
N TYR A 428 -20.51 -13.98 17.17
CA TYR A 428 -20.89 -15.39 16.99
C TYR A 428 -20.14 -16.39 17.88
N LEU A 429 -19.20 -15.94 18.72
CA LEU A 429 -18.50 -16.79 19.67
C LEU A 429 -19.47 -17.38 20.70
N GLN A 430 -20.48 -16.61 21.06
CA GLN A 430 -21.55 -16.99 21.99
C GLN A 430 -22.89 -17.09 21.26
N ARG A 431 -23.00 -18.02 20.30
CA ARG A 431 -24.28 -18.42 19.69
C ARG A 431 -25.17 -19.14 20.71
N VAL A 432 -25.62 -18.42 21.72
CA VAL A 432 -26.79 -18.78 22.51
C VAL A 432 -27.94 -17.90 22.01
N PRO A 433 -28.56 -18.22 20.85
CA PRO A 433 -29.97 -17.84 20.75
C PRO A 433 -30.62 -18.54 21.94
N GLY A 434 -31.43 -17.84 22.74
CA GLY A 434 -32.10 -18.44 23.88
C GLY A 434 -32.98 -19.63 23.45
N LEU A 435 -32.36 -20.79 23.26
CA LEU A 435 -33.00 -22.09 23.13
C LEU A 435 -33.52 -22.38 24.54
N ARG A 436 -34.65 -21.77 24.87
CA ARG A 436 -35.56 -22.37 25.83
C ARG A 436 -36.03 -23.65 25.16
N THR A 437 -35.38 -24.76 25.50
CA THR A 437 -35.95 -26.07 25.29
C THR A 437 -37.32 -26.06 25.95
N VAL A 438 -38.38 -26.22 25.15
CA VAL A 438 -39.76 -26.36 25.64
C VAL A 438 -39.77 -27.58 26.55
N GLY A 439 -39.69 -27.37 27.87
CA GLY A 439 -39.50 -28.42 28.86
C GLY A 439 -39.07 -27.91 30.24
N GLU A 440 -38.45 -26.72 30.32
CA GLU A 440 -38.16 -26.08 31.60
C GLU A 440 -39.19 -24.98 31.90
N ALA A 441 -40.41 -25.42 32.20
CA ALA A 441 -41.35 -24.68 33.01
C ALA A 441 -41.67 -25.61 34.20
N GLU A 442 -41.13 -25.27 35.38
CA GLU A 442 -41.68 -25.77 36.64
C GLU A 442 -43.06 -25.17 36.91
#